data_AF-A0A1Q4Y6W1-F1
#
_entry.id   AF-A0A1Q4Y6W1-F1
#
_cell.length_a   1.000
_cell.length_b   1.000
_cell.length_c   1.000
_cell.angle_alpha   90.00
_cell.angle_beta   90.00
_cell.angle_gamma   90.00
#
_symmetry.space_group_name_H-M   'P 1'
#
loop_
_entity.id
_entity.type
_entity.pdbx_description
1 polymer ?
#
loop_
_entity_poly.entity_id
_entity_poly.type
_entity_poly.pdbx_seq_one_letter_code
_entity_poly.pdbx_strand_id
1 'polypeptide(L)'
;MTTGGEPSMTLALLAPCYGNPDTRKRFHETLVGSIAFTREPYRSLLSEDDLARLEELHPSGEAHFWGAIPRHDKPMERLRAGGVVLFVGEKKIKATGEIGHLFRNEPLADLLWNQHANDSSFTNVYSVLNVRLTDYPIADLWGIEGFTAGDYVYGQRVVEEPRSSRLITAFDLNPGTVEAELSARLNATADLVGLDTRVIPVERTHVDVVWHRIAERQTAYERVEARLVANYQAFRSDVEMHSFVTPSGKRADLYYHDDADVVVIEAKSLATHGKVREAVAQLLDYAVDSPEPVTRLVALFPERPDTDGVALLHRLGIDCVYRTTDDLFTAEHASDERRRYMRLVWHGR
;
A
#
# COMPACT_ATOMS: atom_id res chain seq x y z
N MET A 1 -11.31 23.59 18.76
CA MET A 1 -9.89 23.32 19.01
C MET A 1 -9.49 22.21 18.06
N THR A 2 -8.85 22.59 16.97
CA THR A 2 -8.39 21.70 15.90
C THR A 2 -7.08 21.05 16.33
N THR A 3 -7.10 19.76 16.62
CA THR A 3 -5.89 18.93 16.66
C THR A 3 -5.53 18.59 15.22
N GLY A 4 -4.82 19.51 14.55
CA GLY A 4 -4.09 19.17 13.34
C GLY A 4 -3.02 18.15 13.75
N GLY A 5 -3.16 16.91 13.30
CA GLY A 5 -2.07 15.95 13.39
C GLY A 5 -0.86 16.53 12.69
N GLU A 6 0.24 16.71 13.41
CA GLU A 6 1.51 17.07 12.80
C GLU A 6 1.83 16.02 11.72
N PRO A 7 2.16 16.42 10.48
CA PRO A 7 2.63 15.47 9.49
C PRO A 7 3.86 14.77 10.07
N SER A 8 3.77 13.45 10.24
CA SER A 8 4.91 12.61 10.60
C SER A 8 6.09 13.00 9.71
N MET A 9 7.19 13.45 10.32
CA MET A 9 8.40 13.87 9.62
C MET A 9 9.10 12.66 8.99
N THR A 10 8.61 12.21 7.83
CA THR A 10 9.16 11.06 7.12
C THR A 10 10.39 11.47 6.35
N LEU A 11 11.57 11.10 6.87
CA LEU A 11 12.85 11.31 6.19
C LEU A 11 13.02 10.33 5.03
N ALA A 12 13.80 10.76 4.02
CA ALA A 12 14.22 9.89 2.92
C ALA A 12 15.74 9.67 2.95
N LEU A 13 16.20 8.51 2.48
CA LEU A 13 17.60 8.16 2.34
C LEU A 13 17.93 7.90 0.88
N LEU A 14 18.97 8.56 0.35
CA LEU A 14 19.58 8.18 -0.92
C LEU A 14 20.79 7.29 -0.63
N ALA A 15 20.72 6.04 -1.08
CA ALA A 15 21.71 5.00 -0.81
C ALA A 15 22.39 4.55 -2.12
N PRO A 16 23.72 4.74 -2.29
CA PRO A 16 24.41 4.27 -3.48
C PRO A 16 24.52 2.74 -3.48
N CYS A 17 24.18 2.11 -4.60
CA CYS A 17 24.15 0.64 -4.72
C CYS A 17 25.01 0.06 -5.88
N TYR A 18 25.54 0.89 -6.78
CA TYR A 18 26.29 0.42 -7.97
C TYR A 18 27.67 1.09 -8.14
N GLY A 19 28.26 1.64 -7.06
CA GLY A 19 29.52 2.38 -7.13
C GLY A 19 30.73 1.57 -7.61
N ASN A 20 30.75 0.26 -7.33
CA ASN A 20 31.78 -0.68 -7.78
C ASN A 20 31.20 -2.11 -7.91
N PRO A 21 31.93 -3.09 -8.48
CA PRO A 21 31.46 -4.47 -8.62
C PRO A 21 30.99 -5.11 -7.31
N ASP A 22 31.67 -4.85 -6.19
CA ASP A 22 31.30 -5.41 -4.89
C ASP A 22 30.00 -4.79 -4.36
N THR A 23 29.80 -3.46 -4.49
CA THR A 23 28.53 -2.82 -4.13
C THR A 23 27.38 -3.40 -4.95
N ARG A 24 27.58 -3.64 -6.26
CA ARG A 24 26.58 -4.28 -7.11
C ARG A 24 26.27 -5.69 -6.65
N LYS A 25 27.30 -6.47 -6.31
CA LYS A 25 27.12 -7.83 -5.80
C LYS A 25 26.26 -7.81 -4.53
N ARG A 26 26.60 -6.95 -3.56
CA ARG A 26 25.83 -6.77 -2.32
C ARG A 26 24.38 -6.39 -2.58
N PHE A 27 24.12 -5.49 -3.53
CA PHE A 27 22.76 -5.12 -3.91
C PHE A 27 21.94 -6.33 -4.36
N HIS A 28 22.52 -7.21 -5.18
CA HIS A 28 21.82 -8.41 -5.62
C HIS A 28 21.64 -9.43 -4.49
N GLU A 29 22.63 -9.59 -3.61
CA GLU A 29 22.59 -10.58 -2.54
C GLU A 29 21.62 -10.19 -1.41
N THR A 30 21.59 -8.92 -1.00
CA THR A 30 20.87 -8.50 0.22
C THR A 30 19.64 -7.62 -0.03
N LEU A 31 19.44 -7.10 -1.24
CA LEU A 31 18.22 -6.35 -1.60
C LEU A 31 17.38 -7.01 -2.69
N VAL A 32 18.00 -7.53 -3.76
CA VAL A 32 17.25 -8.33 -4.76
C VAL A 32 16.90 -9.69 -4.17
N GLY A 33 17.89 -10.35 -3.55
CA GLY A 33 17.69 -11.51 -2.68
C GLY A 33 17.22 -11.11 -1.28
N SER A 34 16.87 -12.12 -0.48
CA SER A 34 16.52 -12.01 0.93
C SER A 34 17.50 -12.80 1.80
N ILE A 35 17.61 -12.42 3.07
CA ILE A 35 18.46 -13.09 4.06
C ILE A 35 17.58 -13.75 5.11
N ALA A 36 17.68 -15.07 5.26
CA ALA A 36 17.02 -15.84 6.30
C ALA A 36 17.70 -15.62 7.67
N PHE A 37 17.47 -14.46 8.28
CA PHE A 37 18.16 -14.00 9.49
C PHE A 37 17.88 -14.87 10.74
N THR A 38 16.81 -15.65 10.73
CA THR A 38 16.46 -16.62 11.78
C THR A 38 17.30 -17.90 11.72
N ARG A 39 18.09 -18.10 10.66
CA ARG A 39 18.95 -19.26 10.48
C ARG A 39 20.41 -18.92 10.76
N GLU A 40 21.19 -19.93 11.13
CA GLU A 40 22.64 -19.80 11.17
C GLU A 40 23.20 -19.55 9.76
N PRO A 41 24.30 -18.77 9.62
CA PRO A 41 25.07 -18.14 10.69
C PRO A 41 24.56 -16.78 11.17
N TYR A 42 23.50 -16.23 10.57
CA TYR A 42 23.00 -14.88 10.90
C TYR A 42 22.40 -14.81 12.30
N ARG A 43 21.66 -15.84 12.68
CA ARG A 43 20.93 -15.90 13.96
C ARG A 43 21.85 -15.71 15.16
N SER A 44 23.02 -16.36 15.18
CA SER A 44 23.96 -16.25 16.30
C SER A 44 24.66 -14.88 16.41
N LEU A 45 24.57 -14.05 15.37
CA LEU A 45 25.16 -12.71 15.35
C LEU A 45 24.17 -11.61 15.77
N LEU A 46 22.90 -11.94 15.96
CA LEU A 46 21.87 -10.98 16.39
C LEU A 46 21.71 -11.01 17.91
N SER A 47 21.57 -9.83 18.52
CA SER A 47 21.12 -9.73 19.90
C SER A 47 19.66 -10.17 20.02
N GLU A 48 19.20 -10.53 21.22
CA GLU A 48 17.78 -10.89 21.45
C GLU A 48 16.84 -9.74 21.07
N ASP A 49 17.23 -8.50 21.37
CA ASP A 49 16.46 -7.30 21.02
C ASP A 49 16.39 -7.07 19.51
N ASP A 50 17.52 -7.18 18.80
CA ASP A 50 17.54 -7.02 17.34
C ASP A 50 16.77 -8.13 16.64
N LEU A 51 16.89 -9.37 17.12
CA LEU A 51 16.13 -10.50 16.61
C LEU A 51 14.63 -10.28 16.79
N ALA A 52 14.19 -9.92 18.00
CA ALA A 52 12.78 -9.69 18.28
C ALA A 52 12.20 -8.58 17.40
N ARG A 53 12.93 -7.49 17.19
CA ARG A 53 12.53 -6.40 16.29
C ARG A 53 12.48 -6.84 14.82
N LEU A 54 13.43 -7.64 14.38
CA LEU A 54 13.43 -8.17 13.02
C LEU A 54 12.29 -9.17 12.82
N GLU A 55 11.97 -10.02 13.79
CA GLU A 55 10.83 -10.96 13.71
C GLU A 55 9.48 -10.22 13.71
N GLU A 56 9.36 -9.13 14.49
CA GLU A 56 8.19 -8.24 14.49
C GLU A 56 7.95 -7.64 13.10
N LEU A 57 8.99 -7.13 12.45
CA LEU A 57 8.90 -6.47 11.14
C LEU A 57 8.92 -7.44 9.95
N HIS A 58 9.53 -8.62 10.11
CA HIS A 58 9.72 -9.62 9.07
C HIS A 58 9.30 -11.03 9.56
N PRO A 59 7.99 -11.29 9.71
CA PRO A 59 7.50 -12.55 10.30
C PRO A 59 7.85 -13.82 9.52
N SER A 60 8.26 -13.71 8.25
CA SER A 60 8.75 -14.84 7.46
C SER A 60 10.10 -15.40 7.94
N GLY A 61 10.80 -14.65 8.79
CA GLY A 61 12.17 -14.94 9.20
C GLY A 61 13.21 -14.64 8.12
N GLU A 62 12.81 -13.90 7.07
CA GLU A 62 13.64 -13.42 5.97
C GLU A 62 13.52 -11.91 5.83
N ALA A 63 14.63 -11.20 5.62
CA ALA A 63 14.67 -9.75 5.49
C ALA A 63 15.67 -9.29 4.43
N HIS A 64 15.44 -8.11 3.89
CA HIS A 64 16.42 -7.40 3.04
C HIS A 64 17.29 -6.51 3.93
N PHE A 65 18.57 -6.38 3.61
CA PHE A 65 19.50 -5.59 4.41
C PHE A 65 20.33 -4.64 3.55
N TRP A 66 20.58 -3.46 4.10
CA TRP A 66 21.59 -2.55 3.60
C TRP A 66 22.30 -1.86 4.76
N GLY A 67 23.39 -1.15 4.47
CA GLY A 67 24.20 -0.57 5.53
C GLY A 67 25.08 0.60 5.13
N ALA A 68 25.76 1.13 6.14
CA ALA A 68 26.73 2.20 6.01
C ALA A 68 27.97 1.97 6.89
N ILE A 69 29.13 2.35 6.37
CA ILE A 69 30.38 2.42 7.13
C ILE A 69 30.34 3.54 8.20
N PRO A 70 31.19 3.48 9.25
CA PRO A 70 31.23 4.46 10.35
C PRO A 70 31.29 5.94 9.95
N ARG A 71 31.86 6.24 8.76
CA ARG A 71 31.87 7.60 8.21
C ARG A 71 30.48 8.23 8.08
N HIS A 72 29.44 7.40 8.01
CA HIS A 72 28.04 7.82 7.90
C HIS A 72 27.25 7.74 9.20
N ASP A 73 27.90 7.57 10.36
CA ASP A 73 27.23 7.48 11.67
C ASP A 73 26.26 8.63 11.93
N LYS A 74 26.72 9.88 11.78
CA LYS A 74 25.87 11.07 12.01
C LYS A 74 24.63 11.11 11.11
N PRO A 75 24.71 10.88 9.78
CA PRO A 75 23.52 10.69 8.96
C PRO A 75 22.61 9.56 9.44
N MET A 76 23.17 8.40 9.76
CA MET A 76 22.40 7.21 10.14
C MET A 76 21.65 7.38 11.48
N GLU A 77 22.25 8.09 12.45
CA GLU A 77 21.62 8.43 13.75
C GLU A 77 20.32 9.24 13.60
N ARG A 78 20.12 9.87 12.46
CA ARG A 78 18.93 10.70 12.18
C ARG A 78 17.80 9.91 11.53
N LEU A 79 18.12 8.77 10.93
CA LEU A 79 17.12 7.91 10.32
C LEU A 79 16.25 7.27 11.40
N ARG A 80 15.00 7.00 11.03
CA ARG A 80 14.02 6.35 11.87
C ARG A 80 13.36 5.24 11.05
N ALA A 81 12.90 4.21 11.75
CA ALA A 81 11.99 3.24 11.15
C ALA A 81 10.78 3.99 10.54
N GLY A 82 10.30 3.55 9.39
CA GLY A 82 9.25 4.22 8.62
C GLY A 82 9.75 5.28 7.62
N GLY A 83 11.03 5.66 7.67
CA GLY A 83 11.64 6.48 6.63
C GLY A 83 11.73 5.72 5.29
N VAL A 84 11.83 6.43 4.17
CA VAL A 84 11.97 5.78 2.85
C VAL A 84 13.44 5.73 2.42
N VAL A 85 13.80 4.74 1.61
CA VAL A 85 15.14 4.62 1.02
C VAL A 85 15.03 4.43 -0.50
N LEU A 86 15.93 5.09 -1.23
CA LEU A 86 16.08 5.00 -2.66
C LEU A 86 17.50 4.54 -2.97
N PHE A 87 17.60 3.41 -3.63
CA PHE A 87 18.86 2.81 -4.04
C PHE A 87 19.26 3.34 -5.40
N VAL A 88 20.32 4.13 -5.44
CA VAL A 88 20.75 4.88 -6.62
C VAL A 88 22.01 4.25 -7.21
N GLY A 89 22.03 4.05 -8.53
CA GLY A 89 23.12 3.37 -9.21
C GLY A 89 22.99 3.46 -10.73
N GLU A 90 24.12 3.58 -11.46
CA GLU A 90 24.13 3.63 -12.93
C GLU A 90 23.20 4.70 -13.52
N LYS A 91 23.16 5.89 -12.92
CA LYS A 91 22.25 6.99 -13.31
C LYS A 91 20.76 6.62 -13.24
N LYS A 92 20.41 5.65 -12.39
CA LYS A 92 19.04 5.16 -12.18
C LYS A 92 18.75 5.01 -10.69
N ILE A 93 17.47 5.01 -10.35
CA ILE A 93 16.95 4.51 -9.08
C ILE A 93 16.62 3.04 -9.33
N LYS A 94 17.42 2.14 -8.74
CA LYS A 94 17.39 0.69 -8.96
C LYS A 94 16.38 -0.03 -8.07
N ALA A 95 16.14 0.53 -6.89
CA ALA A 95 15.12 0.05 -6.00
C ALA A 95 14.67 1.16 -5.05
N THR A 96 13.49 0.98 -4.47
CA THR A 96 12.95 1.79 -3.38
C THR A 96 12.49 0.87 -2.27
N GLY A 97 12.36 1.41 -1.06
CA GLY A 97 11.85 0.65 0.08
C GLY A 97 11.67 1.54 1.30
N GLU A 98 11.35 0.91 2.41
CA GLU A 98 11.18 1.56 3.70
C GLU A 98 12.22 1.04 4.69
N ILE A 99 12.73 1.93 5.53
CA ILE A 99 13.67 1.61 6.57
C ILE A 99 12.90 0.94 7.71
N GLY A 100 13.21 -0.34 7.97
CA GLY A 100 12.69 -1.09 9.10
C GLY A 100 13.54 -0.89 10.35
N HIS A 101 14.02 -1.99 10.93
CA HIS A 101 14.92 -1.96 12.10
C HIS A 101 16.30 -1.42 11.74
N LEU A 102 16.82 -0.46 12.51
CA LEU A 102 18.18 0.07 12.40
C LEU A 102 18.99 -0.30 13.65
N PHE A 103 20.19 -0.81 13.45
CA PHE A 103 21.05 -1.25 14.55
C PHE A 103 22.52 -1.23 14.14
N ARG A 104 23.42 -1.34 15.14
CA ARG A 104 24.87 -1.39 14.91
C ARG A 104 25.37 -2.81 15.12
N ASN A 105 25.90 -3.44 14.07
CA ASN A 105 26.36 -4.82 14.14
C ASN A 105 27.42 -5.12 13.07
N GLU A 106 28.69 -4.90 13.42
CA GLU A 106 29.84 -5.15 12.54
C GLU A 106 29.99 -6.64 12.17
N PRO A 107 29.91 -7.62 13.10
CA PRO A 107 29.99 -9.04 12.74
C PRO A 107 28.95 -9.48 11.71
N LEU A 108 27.69 -9.05 11.87
CA LEU A 108 26.64 -9.34 10.90
C LEU A 108 26.92 -8.67 9.56
N ALA A 109 27.38 -7.43 9.57
CA ALA A 109 27.67 -6.68 8.36
C ALA A 109 28.84 -7.29 7.57
N ASP A 110 29.88 -7.78 8.26
CA ASP A 110 30.98 -8.53 7.67
C ASP A 110 30.49 -9.83 7.04
N LEU A 111 29.59 -10.55 7.71
CA LEU A 111 28.97 -11.75 7.16
C LEU A 111 28.13 -11.46 5.91
N LEU A 112 27.39 -10.35 5.90
CA LEU A 112 26.52 -9.94 4.79
C LEU A 112 27.31 -9.45 3.57
N TRP A 113 28.41 -8.73 3.77
CA TRP A 113 29.04 -7.94 2.70
C TRP A 113 30.54 -8.19 2.50
N ASN A 114 31.13 -9.08 3.31
CA ASN A 114 32.48 -9.62 3.24
C ASN A 114 33.55 -8.56 2.90
N GLN A 115 33.80 -7.63 3.83
CA GLN A 115 34.70 -6.49 3.61
C GLN A 115 36.16 -6.67 4.06
N HIS A 116 36.64 -7.91 4.22
CA HIS A 116 38.01 -8.18 4.67
C HIS A 116 39.06 -8.07 3.55
N ALA A 117 39.15 -6.93 2.88
CA ALA A 117 40.24 -6.65 1.95
C ALA A 117 41.04 -5.40 2.29
N ASN A 118 40.45 -4.20 2.50
CA ASN A 118 41.24 -2.97 2.74
C ASN A 118 40.46 -1.74 3.29
N ASP A 119 39.18 -1.87 3.66
CA ASP A 119 38.33 -0.74 4.07
C ASP A 119 37.73 -0.94 5.48
N SER A 120 37.34 0.17 6.13
CA SER A 120 36.54 0.12 7.36
C SER A 120 35.24 -0.64 7.12
N SER A 121 34.96 -1.66 7.94
CA SER A 121 33.74 -2.47 7.83
C SER A 121 32.48 -1.62 7.97
N PHE A 122 31.37 -2.14 7.47
CA PHE A 122 30.04 -1.61 7.72
C PHE A 122 29.68 -1.79 9.18
N THR A 123 29.12 -0.76 9.80
CA THR A 123 28.70 -0.84 11.21
C THR A 123 27.22 -0.54 11.36
N ASN A 124 26.68 0.36 10.55
CA ASN A 124 25.25 0.68 10.56
C ASN A 124 24.53 -0.30 9.63
N VAL A 125 23.64 -1.10 10.19
CA VAL A 125 22.80 -2.06 9.47
C VAL A 125 21.36 -1.63 9.60
N TYR A 126 20.60 -1.73 8.51
CA TYR A 126 19.15 -1.60 8.58
C TYR A 126 18.47 -2.64 7.70
N SER A 127 17.34 -3.14 8.19
CA SER A 127 16.45 -3.95 7.38
C SER A 127 15.61 -3.05 6.46
N VAL A 128 15.24 -3.57 5.30
CA VAL A 128 14.41 -2.85 4.32
C VAL A 128 13.10 -3.57 4.12
N LEU A 129 12.00 -2.85 4.31
CA LEU A 129 10.64 -3.29 4.06
C LEU A 129 10.20 -2.86 2.67
N ASN A 130 9.24 -3.59 2.11
CA ASN A 130 8.54 -3.22 0.87
C ASN A 130 9.48 -2.86 -0.29
N VAL A 131 10.56 -3.63 -0.46
CA VAL A 131 11.53 -3.40 -1.54
C VAL A 131 10.83 -3.53 -2.89
N ARG A 132 10.90 -2.47 -3.70
CA ARG A 132 10.44 -2.46 -5.09
C ARG A 132 11.65 -2.24 -5.98
N LEU A 133 11.90 -3.16 -6.91
CA LEU A 133 12.88 -2.94 -7.96
C LEU A 133 12.31 -1.94 -8.97
N THR A 134 13.12 -0.96 -9.33
CA THR A 134 12.72 0.15 -10.20
C THR A 134 13.79 0.40 -11.25
N ASP A 135 13.44 1.14 -12.29
CA ASP A 135 14.38 1.57 -13.32
C ASP A 135 14.20 3.04 -13.69
N TYR A 136 13.81 3.87 -12.71
CA TYR A 136 13.62 5.30 -12.93
C TYR A 136 14.96 5.97 -13.26
N PRO A 137 15.03 6.81 -14.31
CA PRO A 137 16.17 7.67 -14.53
C PRO A 137 16.46 8.54 -13.30
N ILE A 138 17.73 8.69 -12.92
CA ILE A 138 18.12 9.63 -11.85
C ILE A 138 17.76 11.08 -12.19
N ALA A 139 17.54 11.39 -13.48
CA ALA A 139 17.06 12.68 -13.93
C ALA A 139 15.67 13.02 -13.36
N ASP A 140 14.83 12.02 -13.08
CA ASP A 140 13.51 12.23 -12.47
C ASP A 140 13.65 12.77 -11.05
N LEU A 141 14.65 12.30 -10.30
CA LEU A 141 15.00 12.83 -8.98
C LEU A 141 15.43 14.31 -9.08
N TRP A 142 16.20 14.66 -10.10
CA TRP A 142 16.65 16.03 -10.32
C TRP A 142 15.55 16.97 -10.81
N GLY A 143 14.46 16.43 -11.37
CA GLY A 143 13.27 17.20 -11.74
C GLY A 143 12.47 17.70 -10.53
N ILE A 144 12.76 17.18 -9.33
CA ILE A 144 12.07 17.57 -8.10
C ILE A 144 12.66 18.88 -7.57
N GLU A 145 11.79 19.83 -7.25
CA GLU A 145 12.17 21.11 -6.69
C GLU A 145 12.97 20.94 -5.38
N GLY A 146 14.20 21.46 -5.36
CA GLY A 146 15.14 21.35 -4.23
C GLY A 146 16.28 20.34 -4.43
N PHE A 147 16.30 19.64 -5.58
CA PHE A 147 17.43 18.81 -6.02
C PHE A 147 18.24 19.50 -7.13
N THR A 148 19.53 19.19 -7.19
CA THR A 148 20.46 19.78 -8.16
C THR A 148 20.70 18.82 -9.31
N ALA A 149 20.49 19.27 -10.54
CA ALA A 149 20.77 18.48 -11.73
C ALA A 149 22.25 18.09 -11.82
N GLY A 150 22.52 16.83 -12.16
CA GLY A 150 23.90 16.31 -12.25
C GLY A 150 24.54 15.96 -10.91
N ASP A 151 23.83 16.11 -9.79
CA ASP A 151 24.36 15.77 -8.46
C ASP A 151 24.57 14.26 -8.33
N TYR A 152 25.80 13.89 -7.98
CA TYR A 152 26.19 12.51 -7.75
C TYR A 152 25.97 12.15 -6.28
N VAL A 153 25.20 11.08 -6.06
CA VAL A 153 24.97 10.54 -4.72
C VAL A 153 26.22 9.77 -4.27
N TYR A 154 27.18 10.50 -3.69
CA TYR A 154 28.33 9.91 -3.00
C TYR A 154 27.98 9.56 -1.56
N GLY A 155 28.01 8.28 -1.24
CA GLY A 155 27.70 7.77 0.10
C GLY A 155 26.23 7.94 0.52
N GLN A 156 25.90 7.47 1.71
CA GLN A 156 24.55 7.57 2.27
C GLN A 156 24.18 9.03 2.54
N ARG A 157 23.05 9.50 2.01
CA ARG A 157 22.59 10.88 2.15
C ARG A 157 21.15 10.95 2.63
N VAL A 158 20.95 11.52 3.83
CA VAL A 158 19.63 11.82 4.37
C VAL A 158 19.06 13.06 3.68
N VAL A 159 17.80 12.96 3.26
CA VAL A 159 16.98 14.02 2.70
C VAL A 159 15.90 14.37 3.71
N GLU A 160 15.86 15.64 4.07
CA GLU A 160 14.92 16.20 5.04
C GLU A 160 13.73 16.86 4.35
N GLU A 161 12.71 17.17 5.15
CA GLU A 161 11.61 18.03 4.75
C GLU A 161 12.11 19.43 4.33
N PRO A 162 11.43 20.10 3.37
CA PRO A 162 10.25 19.64 2.62
C PRO A 162 10.58 18.68 1.45
N ARG A 163 11.86 18.36 1.24
CA ARG A 163 12.33 17.62 0.05
C ARG A 163 11.95 16.14 0.12
N SER A 164 11.96 15.53 1.30
CA SER A 164 11.52 14.15 1.49
C SER A 164 10.06 13.95 1.10
N SER A 165 9.14 14.82 1.54
CA SER A 165 7.72 14.74 1.15
C SER A 165 7.50 14.84 -0.37
N ARG A 166 8.21 15.77 -1.04
CA ARG A 166 8.14 15.91 -2.50
C ARG A 166 8.66 14.66 -3.20
N LEU A 167 9.74 14.08 -2.69
CA LEU A 167 10.33 12.85 -3.21
C LEU A 167 9.38 11.65 -3.06
N ILE A 168 8.82 11.48 -1.87
CA ILE A 168 7.85 10.42 -1.56
C ILE A 168 6.68 10.50 -2.53
N THR A 169 6.15 11.70 -2.75
CA THR A 169 5.04 11.95 -3.68
C THR A 169 5.45 11.66 -5.13
N ALA A 170 6.62 12.14 -5.57
CA ALA A 170 7.05 12.02 -6.96
C ALA A 170 7.29 10.57 -7.41
N PHE A 171 7.73 9.70 -6.50
CA PHE A 171 7.99 8.28 -6.77
C PHE A 171 6.90 7.36 -6.24
N ASP A 172 5.76 7.90 -5.79
CA ASP A 172 4.64 7.15 -5.20
C ASP A 172 5.10 6.14 -4.14
N LEU A 173 6.04 6.58 -3.29
CA LEU A 173 6.58 5.76 -2.22
C LEU A 173 5.53 5.71 -1.11
N ASN A 174 5.01 4.52 -0.84
CA ASN A 174 4.08 4.29 0.25
C ASN A 174 4.83 3.59 1.38
N PRO A 175 5.23 4.29 2.47
CA PRO A 175 5.79 3.66 3.65
C PRO A 175 4.79 2.62 4.18
N GLY A 176 5.30 1.45 4.54
CA GLY A 176 4.57 0.27 5.00
C GLY A 176 3.82 0.47 6.31
N THR A 177 3.99 1.57 7.04
CA THR A 177 3.00 1.98 8.05
C THR A 177 1.60 2.09 7.46
N VAL A 178 1.45 2.63 6.26
CA VAL A 178 0.15 2.69 5.55
C VAL A 178 -0.30 1.30 5.10
N GLU A 179 0.62 0.43 4.70
CA GLU A 179 0.30 -0.93 4.24
C GLU A 179 -0.09 -1.88 5.40
N ALA A 180 0.60 -1.78 6.53
CA ALA A 180 0.27 -2.48 7.76
C ALA A 180 -1.06 -1.95 8.32
N GLU A 181 -1.29 -0.64 8.30
CA GLU A 181 -2.58 -0.05 8.68
C GLU A 181 -3.72 -0.49 7.76
N LEU A 182 -3.52 -0.51 6.44
CA LEU A 182 -4.50 -1.01 5.47
C LEU A 182 -4.79 -2.49 5.70
N SER A 183 -3.77 -3.30 5.94
CA SER A 183 -3.92 -4.73 6.23
C SER A 183 -4.64 -4.97 7.55
N ALA A 184 -4.30 -4.22 8.60
CA ALA A 184 -4.99 -4.27 9.89
C ALA A 184 -6.45 -3.82 9.76
N ARG A 185 -6.72 -2.75 9.01
CA ARG A 185 -8.08 -2.29 8.70
C ARG A 185 -8.87 -3.31 7.89
N LEU A 186 -8.23 -3.99 6.93
CA LEU A 186 -8.87 -5.03 6.14
C LEU A 186 -9.21 -6.25 7.00
N ASN A 187 -8.31 -6.66 7.90
CA ASN A 187 -8.58 -7.74 8.85
C ASN A 187 -9.69 -7.37 9.83
N ALA A 188 -9.65 -6.17 10.42
CA ALA A 188 -10.73 -5.67 11.27
C ALA A 188 -12.06 -5.61 10.52
N THR A 189 -12.04 -5.22 9.25
CA THR A 189 -13.22 -5.26 8.38
C THR A 189 -13.70 -6.68 8.14
N ALA A 190 -12.80 -7.63 7.88
CA ALA A 190 -13.14 -9.03 7.68
C ALA A 190 -13.86 -9.61 8.90
N ASP A 191 -13.38 -9.29 10.11
CA ASP A 191 -14.04 -9.65 11.36
C ASP A 191 -15.43 -9.01 11.45
N LEU A 192 -15.55 -7.72 11.12
CA LEU A 192 -16.84 -7.04 11.07
C LEU A 192 -17.78 -7.76 10.11
N VAL A 193 -17.38 -8.08 8.87
CA VAL A 193 -18.22 -8.78 7.87
C VAL A 193 -18.52 -10.24 8.19
N GLY A 194 -18.04 -10.78 9.32
CA GLY A 194 -18.31 -12.14 9.76
C GLY A 194 -17.58 -13.18 8.92
N LEU A 195 -16.39 -12.84 8.41
CA LEU A 195 -15.50 -13.81 7.79
C LEU A 195 -14.71 -14.54 8.88
N ASP A 196 -15.17 -15.75 9.26
CA ASP A 196 -14.39 -16.70 10.07
C ASP A 196 -13.11 -17.11 9.30
N THR A 197 -12.05 -16.30 9.40
CA THR A 197 -10.82 -16.55 8.65
C THR A 197 -9.66 -16.79 9.60
N ARG A 198 -9.34 -18.08 9.82
CA ARG A 198 -7.96 -18.46 10.04
C ARG A 198 -7.23 -18.32 8.70
N VAL A 199 -6.42 -17.28 8.56
CA VAL A 199 -5.43 -17.21 7.48
C VAL A 199 -4.42 -18.32 7.75
N ILE A 200 -4.57 -19.46 7.08
CA ILE A 200 -3.59 -20.54 7.10
C ILE A 200 -2.62 -20.27 5.94
N PRO A 201 -1.33 -20.01 6.19
CA PRO A 201 -0.33 -19.92 5.14
C PRO A 201 -0.24 -21.27 4.42
N VAL A 202 -0.43 -21.28 3.11
CA VAL A 202 -0.14 -22.46 2.30
C VAL A 202 1.38 -22.66 2.27
N GLU A 203 1.83 -23.86 2.60
CA GLU A 203 3.24 -24.22 2.71
C GLU A 203 4.01 -24.01 1.39
N ARG A 204 5.27 -23.60 1.59
CA ARG A 204 6.27 -23.16 0.62
C ARG A 204 6.40 -24.06 -0.61
N THR A 205 6.35 -23.46 -1.80
CA THR A 205 7.18 -23.88 -2.94
C THR A 205 7.69 -22.63 -3.64
N HIS A 206 9.00 -22.56 -3.87
CA HIS A 206 9.76 -21.40 -4.35
C HIS A 206 9.30 -20.89 -5.73
N VAL A 207 8.37 -19.93 -5.74
CA VAL A 207 8.14 -19.02 -6.87
C VAL A 207 7.75 -17.64 -6.30
N ASP A 208 8.41 -16.59 -6.79
CA ASP A 208 8.22 -15.14 -6.58
C ASP A 208 7.21 -14.66 -5.50
N VAL A 209 7.73 -14.40 -4.30
CA VAL A 209 7.00 -13.93 -3.09
C VAL A 209 6.16 -12.65 -3.31
N VAL A 210 6.56 -11.77 -4.24
CA VAL A 210 5.86 -10.49 -4.51
C VAL A 210 4.51 -10.72 -5.20
N TRP A 211 4.46 -11.63 -6.17
CA TRP A 211 3.21 -11.96 -6.86
C TRP A 211 2.23 -12.64 -5.92
N HIS A 212 2.72 -13.48 -5.01
CA HIS A 212 1.89 -14.14 -4.01
C HIS A 212 1.22 -13.16 -3.05
N ARG A 213 1.95 -12.17 -2.50
CA ARG A 213 1.35 -11.18 -1.59
C ARG A 213 0.30 -10.30 -2.26
N ILE A 214 0.53 -9.90 -3.52
CA ILE A 214 -0.45 -9.11 -4.29
C ILE A 214 -1.72 -9.94 -4.55
N ALA A 215 -1.55 -11.20 -4.96
CA ALA A 215 -2.66 -12.12 -5.19
C ALA A 215 -3.44 -12.43 -3.91
N GLU A 216 -2.77 -12.67 -2.79
CA GLU A 216 -3.38 -12.87 -1.47
C GLU A 216 -4.18 -11.64 -1.02
N ARG A 217 -3.62 -10.45 -1.19
CA ARG A 217 -4.28 -9.19 -0.84
C ARG A 217 -5.51 -8.93 -1.70
N GLN A 218 -5.38 -9.12 -3.01
CA GLN A 218 -6.50 -9.01 -3.93
C GLN A 218 -7.61 -10.00 -3.55
N THR A 219 -7.23 -11.24 -3.26
CA THR A 219 -8.16 -12.27 -2.77
C THR A 219 -8.85 -11.86 -1.46
N ALA A 220 -8.14 -11.20 -0.54
CA ALA A 220 -8.71 -10.73 0.72
C ALA A 220 -9.74 -9.61 0.52
N TYR A 221 -9.43 -8.62 -0.34
CA TYR A 221 -10.38 -7.57 -0.70
C TYR A 221 -11.65 -8.14 -1.35
N GLU A 222 -11.49 -9.03 -2.34
CA GLU A 222 -12.62 -9.68 -3.03
C GLU A 222 -13.50 -10.49 -2.09
N ARG A 223 -12.93 -11.13 -1.05
CA ARG A 223 -13.71 -11.86 -0.03
C ARG A 223 -14.55 -10.94 0.84
N VAL A 224 -14.00 -9.80 1.27
CA VAL A 224 -14.75 -8.82 2.06
C VAL A 224 -15.89 -8.23 1.23
N GLU A 225 -15.63 -7.88 -0.02
CA GLU A 225 -16.64 -7.36 -0.96
C GLU A 225 -17.75 -8.39 -1.19
N ALA A 226 -17.40 -9.64 -1.53
CA ALA A 226 -18.37 -10.71 -1.73
C ALA A 226 -19.23 -10.98 -0.48
N ARG A 227 -18.64 -10.92 0.72
CA ARG A 227 -19.38 -11.08 1.98
C ARG A 227 -20.29 -9.89 2.25
N LEU A 228 -19.82 -8.68 2.02
CA LEU A 228 -20.61 -7.45 2.18
C LEU A 228 -21.84 -7.47 1.26
N VAL A 229 -21.66 -7.89 0.01
CA VAL A 229 -22.74 -8.11 -0.95
C VAL A 229 -23.74 -9.14 -0.43
N ALA A 230 -23.28 -10.30 0.02
CA ALA A 230 -24.16 -11.34 0.56
C ALA A 230 -24.97 -10.86 1.78
N ASN A 231 -24.34 -10.11 2.69
CA ASN A 231 -25.00 -9.54 3.86
C ASN A 231 -26.05 -8.50 3.45
N TYR A 232 -25.75 -7.66 2.45
CA TYR A 232 -26.70 -6.67 1.94
C TYR A 232 -27.90 -7.32 1.23
N GLN A 233 -27.68 -8.37 0.44
CA GLN A 233 -28.77 -9.16 -0.18
C GLN A 233 -29.67 -9.81 0.88
N ALA A 234 -29.09 -10.33 1.97
CA ALA A 234 -29.87 -10.87 3.08
C ALA A 234 -30.69 -9.78 3.80
N PHE A 235 -30.10 -8.59 3.98
CA PHE A 235 -30.79 -7.43 4.55
C PHE A 235 -31.95 -6.95 3.66
N ARG A 236 -31.75 -6.89 2.34
CA ARG A 236 -32.78 -6.56 1.33
C ARG A 236 -33.39 -7.82 0.69
N SER A 237 -33.80 -8.76 1.53
CA SER A 237 -34.49 -9.99 1.06
C SER A 237 -35.86 -9.73 0.42
N ASP A 238 -36.35 -8.48 0.49
CA ASP A 238 -37.54 -7.97 -0.18
C ASP A 238 -37.36 -7.77 -1.68
N VAL A 239 -36.11 -7.68 -2.18
CA VAL A 239 -35.83 -7.39 -3.59
C VAL A 239 -34.96 -8.48 -4.22
N GLU A 240 -35.35 -8.92 -5.41
CA GLU A 240 -34.53 -9.83 -6.21
C GLU A 240 -33.38 -9.05 -6.87
N MET A 241 -32.15 -9.48 -6.59
CA MET A 241 -30.94 -8.82 -7.10
C MET A 241 -30.14 -9.73 -8.02
N HIS A 242 -29.62 -9.15 -9.09
CA HIS A 242 -28.79 -9.81 -10.09
C HIS A 242 -27.45 -9.08 -10.24
N SER A 243 -26.62 -9.56 -11.17
CA SER A 243 -25.40 -8.89 -11.62
C SER A 243 -25.40 -8.87 -13.13
N PHE A 244 -24.73 -7.90 -13.76
CA PHE A 244 -24.46 -7.91 -15.20
C PHE A 244 -22.98 -7.71 -15.47
N VAL A 245 -22.57 -8.02 -16.70
CA VAL A 245 -21.19 -7.89 -17.17
C VAL A 245 -21.16 -6.89 -18.33
N THR A 246 -20.26 -5.92 -18.27
CA THR A 246 -20.05 -4.92 -19.31
C THR A 246 -19.35 -5.54 -20.53
N PRO A 247 -19.38 -4.88 -21.72
CA PRO A 247 -18.61 -5.32 -22.88
C PRO A 247 -17.09 -5.42 -22.63
N SER A 248 -16.57 -4.65 -21.67
CA SER A 248 -15.17 -4.71 -21.23
C SER A 248 -14.85 -5.88 -20.30
N GLY A 249 -15.85 -6.71 -19.96
CA GLY A 249 -15.71 -7.89 -19.12
C GLY A 249 -15.75 -7.61 -17.61
N LYS A 250 -16.07 -6.38 -17.19
CA LYS A 250 -16.24 -6.04 -15.78
C LYS A 250 -17.64 -6.41 -15.30
N ARG A 251 -17.76 -6.85 -14.05
CA ARG A 251 -19.04 -7.28 -13.47
C ARG A 251 -19.47 -6.29 -12.39
N ALA A 252 -20.70 -5.78 -12.50
CA ALA A 252 -21.31 -5.03 -11.41
C ALA A 252 -21.73 -5.97 -10.27
N ASP A 253 -21.50 -5.58 -9.02
CA ASP A 253 -21.80 -6.42 -7.87
C ASP A 253 -23.29 -6.72 -7.73
N LEU A 254 -24.13 -5.67 -7.75
CA LEU A 254 -25.59 -5.81 -7.70
C LEU A 254 -26.28 -4.88 -8.69
N TYR A 255 -27.35 -5.40 -9.28
CA TYR A 255 -28.26 -4.74 -10.20
C TYR A 255 -29.68 -5.22 -9.90
N TYR A 256 -30.61 -4.30 -9.70
CA TYR A 256 -32.01 -4.64 -9.43
C TYR A 256 -32.97 -3.49 -9.72
N HIS A 257 -34.26 -3.80 -9.64
CA HIS A 257 -35.35 -2.84 -9.76
C HIS A 257 -35.99 -2.59 -8.40
N ASP A 258 -36.16 -1.32 -8.03
CA ASP A 258 -36.85 -0.90 -6.81
C ASP A 258 -37.97 0.07 -7.21
N ASP A 259 -39.21 -0.42 -7.28
CA ASP A 259 -40.35 0.29 -7.87
C ASP A 259 -40.06 0.82 -9.29
N ALA A 260 -39.81 2.13 -9.42
CA ALA A 260 -39.52 2.81 -10.69
C ALA A 260 -38.02 3.06 -10.89
N ASP A 261 -37.18 2.66 -9.94
CA ASP A 261 -35.74 2.85 -10.00
C ASP A 261 -35.02 1.60 -10.53
N VAL A 262 -34.05 1.85 -11.41
CA VAL A 262 -33.04 0.87 -11.83
C VAL A 262 -31.78 1.18 -11.03
N VAL A 263 -31.39 0.26 -10.15
CA VAL A 263 -30.33 0.45 -9.15
C VAL A 263 -29.11 -0.38 -9.50
N VAL A 264 -27.94 0.26 -9.51
CA VAL A 264 -26.64 -0.43 -9.56
C VAL A 264 -25.87 -0.14 -8.29
N ILE A 265 -25.32 -1.18 -7.68
CA ILE A 265 -24.50 -1.09 -6.48
C ILE A 265 -23.11 -1.67 -6.76
N GLU A 266 -22.09 -0.98 -6.27
CA GLU A 266 -20.71 -1.45 -6.20
C GLU A 266 -20.29 -1.51 -4.73
N ALA A 267 -19.80 -2.66 -4.29
CA ALA A 267 -19.27 -2.86 -2.95
C ALA A 267 -17.77 -2.55 -2.91
N LYS A 268 -17.32 -2.04 -1.78
CA LYS A 268 -15.89 -1.89 -1.49
C LYS A 268 -15.54 -2.47 -0.14
N SER A 269 -14.38 -3.08 -0.13
CA SER A 269 -13.79 -3.74 1.03
C SER A 269 -13.33 -2.79 2.13
N LEU A 270 -13.15 -1.50 1.86
CA LEU A 270 -12.78 -0.47 2.84
C LEU A 270 -13.45 0.87 2.48
N ALA A 271 -13.63 1.73 3.48
CA ALA A 271 -14.21 3.07 3.31
C ALA A 271 -13.16 4.19 3.13
N THR A 272 -11.96 3.86 2.63
CA THR A 272 -10.91 4.86 2.39
C THR A 272 -11.22 5.71 1.16
N HIS A 273 -10.70 6.93 1.12
CA HIS A 273 -10.88 7.83 -0.03
C HIS A 273 -10.44 7.20 -1.37
N GLY A 274 -9.39 6.36 -1.37
CA GLY A 274 -8.97 5.60 -2.55
C GLY A 274 -10.05 4.64 -3.05
N LYS A 275 -10.68 3.89 -2.14
CA LYS A 275 -11.78 2.96 -2.46
C LYS A 275 -13.06 3.67 -2.86
N VAL A 276 -13.35 4.84 -2.27
CA VAL A 276 -14.45 5.70 -2.72
C VAL A 276 -14.25 6.09 -4.19
N ARG A 277 -13.05 6.52 -4.59
CA ARG A 277 -12.75 6.86 -5.99
C ARG A 277 -12.84 5.67 -6.94
N GLU A 278 -12.41 4.49 -6.48
CA GLU A 278 -12.54 3.24 -7.23
C GLU A 278 -14.02 2.91 -7.50
N ALA A 279 -14.86 2.94 -6.45
CA ALA A 279 -16.30 2.72 -6.58
C ALA A 279 -16.96 3.73 -7.54
N VAL A 280 -16.61 5.00 -7.44
CA VAL A 280 -17.08 6.04 -8.36
C VAL A 280 -16.74 5.69 -9.80
N ALA A 281 -15.49 5.31 -10.08
CA ALA A 281 -15.05 4.99 -11.43
C ALA A 281 -15.81 3.80 -12.01
N GLN A 282 -15.99 2.74 -11.22
CA GLN A 282 -16.73 1.54 -11.64
C GLN A 282 -18.22 1.82 -11.83
N LEU A 283 -18.88 2.52 -10.90
CA LEU A 283 -20.30 2.85 -11.00
C LEU A 283 -20.61 3.70 -12.24
N LEU A 284 -19.74 4.65 -12.58
CA LEU A 284 -19.91 5.45 -13.79
C LEU A 284 -19.68 4.64 -15.07
N ASP A 285 -18.77 3.67 -15.05
CA ASP A 285 -18.55 2.71 -16.16
C ASP A 285 -19.81 1.84 -16.35
N TYR A 286 -20.34 1.28 -15.26
CA TYR A 286 -21.55 0.46 -15.29
C TYR A 286 -22.80 1.21 -15.70
N ALA A 287 -22.92 2.50 -15.36
CA ALA A 287 -24.10 3.29 -15.70
C ALA A 287 -24.29 3.45 -17.23
N VAL A 288 -23.19 3.43 -17.98
CA VAL A 288 -23.19 3.51 -19.45
C VAL A 288 -23.60 2.17 -20.08
N ASP A 289 -23.08 1.08 -19.53
CA ASP A 289 -23.25 -0.28 -20.07
C ASP A 289 -24.40 -1.07 -19.43
N SER A 290 -25.16 -0.44 -18.54
CA SER A 290 -26.28 -1.08 -17.85
C SER A 290 -27.34 -1.59 -18.82
N PRO A 291 -27.95 -2.77 -18.58
CA PRO A 291 -29.01 -3.32 -19.43
C PRO A 291 -30.19 -2.36 -19.62
N GLU A 292 -30.49 -1.58 -18.59
CA GLU A 292 -31.50 -0.52 -18.62
C GLU A 292 -30.93 0.79 -18.07
N PRO A 293 -31.49 1.96 -18.47
CA PRO A 293 -31.02 3.26 -17.98
C PRO A 293 -31.07 3.36 -16.46
N VAL A 294 -29.90 3.35 -15.83
CA VAL A 294 -29.74 3.44 -14.38
C VAL A 294 -30.31 4.75 -13.85
N THR A 295 -31.17 4.65 -12.85
CA THR A 295 -31.76 5.80 -12.18
C THR A 295 -31.09 6.08 -10.84
N ARG A 296 -30.43 5.08 -10.24
CA ARG A 296 -29.73 5.21 -8.95
C ARG A 296 -28.42 4.42 -8.93
N LEU A 297 -27.35 5.09 -8.52
CA LEU A 297 -26.05 4.48 -8.26
C LEU A 297 -25.81 4.47 -6.75
N VAL A 298 -25.28 3.37 -6.23
CA VAL A 298 -25.00 3.19 -4.80
C VAL A 298 -23.59 2.66 -4.61
N ALA A 299 -22.83 3.27 -3.71
CA ALA A 299 -21.58 2.73 -3.23
C ALA A 299 -21.79 2.10 -1.84
N LEU A 300 -21.48 0.81 -1.71
CA LEU A 300 -21.70 0.00 -0.52
C LEU A 300 -20.38 -0.24 0.24
N PHE A 301 -20.34 0.11 1.52
CA PHE A 301 -19.14 0.02 2.36
C PHE A 301 -19.37 -0.74 3.67
N PRO A 302 -18.33 -1.34 4.28
CA PRO A 302 -18.43 -2.00 5.57
C PRO A 302 -18.61 -1.02 6.73
N GLU A 303 -18.15 0.22 6.56
CA GLU A 303 -18.24 1.32 7.51
C GLU A 303 -18.51 2.62 6.75
N ARG A 304 -18.94 3.67 7.45
CA ARG A 304 -19.20 4.96 6.83
C ARG A 304 -17.89 5.60 6.35
N PRO A 305 -17.76 6.00 5.07
CA PRO A 305 -16.64 6.82 4.63
C PRO A 305 -16.56 8.15 5.40
N ASP A 306 -15.38 8.79 5.35
CA ASP A 306 -15.24 10.13 5.90
C ASP A 306 -16.16 11.14 5.18
N THR A 307 -16.33 12.31 5.79
CA THR A 307 -17.23 13.36 5.29
C THR A 307 -16.90 13.78 3.86
N ASP A 308 -15.61 13.82 3.50
CA ASP A 308 -15.17 14.22 2.16
C ASP A 308 -15.47 13.15 1.11
N GLY A 309 -15.29 11.87 1.46
CA GLY A 309 -15.66 10.72 0.64
C GLY A 309 -17.16 10.65 0.38
N VAL A 310 -18.00 10.84 1.41
CA VAL A 310 -19.45 10.93 1.25
C VAL A 310 -19.84 12.14 0.37
N ALA A 311 -19.22 13.31 0.61
CA ALA A 311 -19.47 14.50 -0.19
C ALA A 311 -19.08 14.31 -1.67
N LEU A 312 -18.02 13.56 -1.97
CA LEU A 312 -17.63 13.20 -3.33
C LEU A 312 -18.71 12.34 -4.02
N LEU A 313 -19.22 11.30 -3.34
CA LEU A 313 -20.30 10.45 -3.85
C LEU A 313 -21.56 11.28 -4.14
N HIS A 314 -21.99 12.09 -3.17
CA HIS A 314 -23.19 12.92 -3.29
C HIS A 314 -23.06 13.97 -4.40
N ARG A 315 -21.88 14.55 -4.61
CA ARG A 315 -21.61 15.46 -5.74
C ARG A 315 -21.78 14.76 -7.08
N LEU A 316 -21.68 13.45 -7.16
CA LEU A 316 -21.89 12.68 -8.39
C LEU A 316 -23.28 12.04 -8.45
N GLY A 317 -24.17 12.35 -7.49
CA GLY A 317 -25.52 11.77 -7.42
C GLY A 317 -25.54 10.31 -6.97
N ILE A 318 -24.45 9.83 -6.39
CA ILE A 318 -24.29 8.44 -5.93
C ILE A 318 -24.66 8.39 -4.45
N ASP A 319 -25.52 7.46 -4.07
CA ASP A 319 -25.89 7.22 -2.67
C ASP A 319 -24.78 6.42 -1.97
N CYS A 320 -24.59 6.67 -0.67
CA CYS A 320 -23.66 5.91 0.15
C CYS A 320 -24.45 4.98 1.08
N VAL A 321 -24.18 3.67 1.02
CA VAL A 321 -24.73 2.71 1.96
C VAL A 321 -23.59 2.11 2.76
N TYR A 322 -23.77 2.00 4.08
CA TYR A 322 -22.78 1.39 4.95
C TYR A 322 -23.43 0.59 6.07
N ARG A 323 -22.70 -0.38 6.61
CA ARG A 323 -23.16 -1.16 7.75
C ARG A 323 -22.97 -0.42 9.06
N THR A 324 -23.91 -0.63 9.97
CA THR A 324 -23.91 -0.16 11.36
C THR A 324 -23.56 -1.29 12.32
N THR A 325 -23.33 -0.97 13.59
CA THR A 325 -22.93 -1.94 14.63
C THR A 325 -23.94 -3.05 14.89
N ASP A 326 -25.21 -2.87 14.51
CA ASP A 326 -26.30 -3.83 14.74
C ASP A 326 -26.58 -4.71 13.50
N ASP A 327 -25.62 -4.82 12.59
CA ASP A 327 -25.74 -5.54 11.30
C ASP A 327 -26.83 -5.01 10.37
N LEU A 328 -27.31 -3.81 10.65
CA LEU A 328 -28.20 -3.06 9.78
C LEU A 328 -27.41 -2.21 8.80
N PHE A 329 -27.98 -1.93 7.63
CA PHE A 329 -27.43 -1.00 6.67
C PHE A 329 -28.14 0.36 6.74
N THR A 330 -27.36 1.43 6.73
CA THR A 330 -27.82 2.81 6.68
C THR A 330 -27.52 3.39 5.31
N ALA A 331 -28.48 4.10 4.73
CA ALA A 331 -28.33 4.80 3.47
C ALA A 331 -28.25 6.33 3.69
N GLU A 332 -27.21 6.94 3.14
CA GLU A 332 -27.07 8.39 3.00
C GLU A 332 -27.26 8.77 1.53
N HIS A 333 -28.44 9.29 1.23
CA HIS A 333 -28.84 9.61 -0.13
C HIS A 333 -28.24 10.91 -0.63
N ALA A 334 -27.78 10.90 -1.89
CA ALA A 334 -27.54 12.13 -2.62
C ALA A 334 -28.88 12.86 -2.84
N SER A 335 -28.84 14.20 -2.98
CA SER A 335 -30.07 14.95 -3.24
C SER A 335 -30.69 14.59 -4.59
N ASP A 336 -32.02 14.55 -4.66
CA ASP A 336 -32.74 14.24 -5.91
C ASP A 336 -32.45 15.24 -7.03
N GLU A 337 -32.21 16.50 -6.67
CA GLU A 337 -31.75 17.52 -7.61
C GLU A 337 -30.41 17.13 -8.24
N ARG A 338 -29.45 16.73 -7.41
CA ARG A 338 -28.12 16.36 -7.90
C ARG A 338 -28.15 15.08 -8.71
N ARG A 339 -28.94 14.09 -8.27
CA ARG A 339 -29.15 12.83 -9.01
C ARG A 339 -29.74 13.09 -10.40
N ARG A 340 -30.79 13.92 -10.50
CA ARG A 340 -31.40 14.28 -11.79
C ARG A 340 -30.41 14.99 -12.73
N TYR A 341 -29.59 15.89 -12.19
CA TYR A 341 -28.54 16.55 -12.97
C TYR A 341 -27.51 15.53 -13.51
N MET A 342 -27.05 14.62 -12.64
CA MET A 342 -26.00 13.66 -12.99
C MET A 342 -26.47 12.52 -13.88
N ARG A 343 -27.76 12.15 -13.87
CA ARG A 343 -28.31 11.12 -14.79
C ARG A 343 -28.01 11.41 -16.26
N LEU A 344 -28.01 12.68 -16.68
CA LEU A 344 -27.62 13.05 -18.05
C LEU A 344 -26.18 12.63 -18.35
N VAL A 345 -25.27 12.91 -17.41
CA VAL A 345 -23.85 12.58 -17.51
C VAL A 345 -23.63 11.07 -17.50
N TRP A 346 -24.32 10.34 -16.62
CA TRP A 346 -24.23 8.88 -16.52
C TRP A 346 -24.58 8.17 -17.82
N HIS A 347 -25.53 8.72 -18.58
CA HIS A 347 -25.98 8.17 -19.85
C HIS A 347 -25.25 8.79 -21.06
N GLY A 348 -24.15 9.51 -20.82
CA GLY A 348 -23.31 10.10 -21.87
C GLY A 348 -24.01 11.19 -22.70
N ARG A 349 -24.93 11.96 -22.09
CA ARG A 349 -25.71 13.02 -22.75
C ARG A 349 -25.30 14.43 -22.34
#